data_AF-A0A1Y5FJC0-F1
#
_entry.id   AF-A0A1Y5FJC0-F1
#
_cell.length_a   1.000
_cell.length_b   1.000
_cell.length_c   1.000
_cell.angle_alpha   90.00
_cell.angle_beta   90.00
_cell.angle_gamma   90.00
#
_symmetry.space_group_name_H-M   'P 1'
#
loop_
_entity.id
_entity.type
_entity.pdbx_description
1 polymer ?
#
loop_
_entity_poly.entity_id
_entity_poly.type
_entity_poly.pdbx_seq_one_letter_code
_entity_poly.pdbx_strand_id
1 'polypeptide(L)'
;MQVTAGKGFWLDEYEDLTRKYGMTISWTAMLAGMASPDAHVAQQQRSRELAEQGLAIVPQVTPRPLCFEFQFKEPFPFEALAVFKPISSSDFAGKKVLYGDGEFRTAVKPKWTMCDPPSASPGRTH
;
A
#
# COMPACT_ATOMS: atom_id res chain seq x y z
N MET A 1 5.76 23.20 -3.10
CA MET A 1 5.09 23.08 -1.79
C MET A 1 5.13 21.63 -1.35
N GLN A 2 5.49 21.34 -0.09
CA GLN A 2 5.38 19.99 0.47
C GLN A 2 4.14 19.90 1.36
N VAL A 3 3.35 18.84 1.22
CA VAL A 3 2.07 18.67 1.92
C VAL A 3 1.91 17.25 2.47
N THR A 4 1.22 17.13 3.59
CA THR A 4 0.80 15.83 4.13
C THR A 4 -0.62 15.57 3.68
N ALA A 5 -0.83 14.39 3.13
CA ALA A 5 -2.09 14.04 2.51
C ALA A 5 -3.14 13.70 3.59
N GLY A 6 -4.35 14.27 3.50
CA GLY A 6 -5.35 14.23 4.57
C GLY A 6 -6.80 14.22 4.09
N LYS A 7 -7.75 14.05 5.03
CA LYS A 7 -9.19 13.77 4.75
C LYS A 7 -9.93 14.81 3.88
N GLY A 8 -9.43 16.04 3.79
CA GLY A 8 -10.01 17.10 2.94
C GLY A 8 -8.95 17.86 2.15
N PHE A 9 -7.77 17.27 1.97
CA PHE A 9 -6.70 17.84 1.17
C PHE A 9 -5.93 16.69 0.52
N TRP A 10 -6.36 16.37 -0.70
CA TRP A 10 -5.88 15.23 -1.46
C TRP A 10 -5.63 15.62 -2.92
N LEU A 11 -5.59 14.63 -3.82
CA LEU A 11 -5.17 14.81 -5.20
C LEU A 11 -6.02 15.81 -6.00
N ASP A 12 -7.32 15.89 -5.75
CA ASP A 12 -8.21 16.79 -6.49
C ASP A 12 -7.93 18.26 -6.11
N GLU A 13 -7.69 18.52 -4.83
CA GLU A 13 -7.27 19.84 -4.36
C GLU A 13 -5.86 20.20 -4.84
N TYR A 14 -4.96 19.22 -4.99
CA TYR A 14 -3.64 19.45 -5.57
C TYR A 14 -3.76 19.84 -7.05
N GLU A 15 -4.62 19.13 -7.79
CA GLU A 15 -4.92 19.41 -9.18
C GLU A 15 -5.44 20.85 -9.36
N ASP A 16 -6.42 21.26 -8.56
CA ASP A 16 -6.95 22.62 -8.58
C ASP A 16 -5.88 23.68 -8.33
N LEU A 17 -5.03 23.48 -7.31
CA LEU A 17 -3.96 24.42 -6.98
C LEU A 17 -2.89 24.49 -8.08
N THR A 18 -2.47 23.35 -8.63
CA THR A 18 -1.49 23.32 -9.71
C THR A 18 -2.04 23.96 -10.98
N ARG A 19 -3.31 23.72 -11.33
CA ARG A 19 -3.95 24.35 -12.50
C ARG A 19 -4.13 25.85 -12.32
N LYS A 20 -4.60 26.28 -11.15
CA LYS A 20 -4.93 27.69 -10.89
C LYS A 20 -3.69 28.57 -10.69
N TYR A 21 -2.65 28.03 -10.08
CA TYR A 21 -1.50 28.81 -9.63
C TYR A 21 -0.15 28.33 -10.19
N GLY A 22 -0.12 27.26 -10.99
CA GLY A 22 1.13 26.69 -11.52
C GLY A 22 2.04 26.09 -10.45
N MET A 23 1.50 25.74 -9.28
CA MET A 23 2.29 25.27 -8.14
C MET A 23 2.79 23.83 -8.33
N THR A 24 4.07 23.61 -8.08
CA THR A 24 4.64 22.27 -7.88
C THR A 24 4.30 21.76 -6.48
N ILE A 25 3.67 20.59 -6.39
CA ILE A 25 3.25 19.97 -5.13
C ILE A 25 3.96 18.63 -4.96
N SER A 26 4.59 18.43 -3.80
CA SER A 26 5.12 17.15 -3.37
C SER A 26 4.38 16.67 -2.13
N TRP A 27 3.94 15.40 -2.09
CA TRP A 27 3.05 14.93 -1.02
C TRP A 27 3.47 13.59 -0.40
N THR A 28 3.32 13.47 0.92
CA THR A 28 3.76 12.30 1.71
C THR A 28 2.57 11.47 2.21
N ALA A 29 2.61 10.14 2.20
CA ALA A 29 3.43 9.23 1.39
C ALA A 29 2.52 8.57 0.35
N MET A 30 3.06 8.12 -0.80
CA MET A 30 2.27 7.45 -1.84
C MET A 30 1.39 6.29 -1.31
N LEU A 31 1.85 5.63 -0.24
CA LEU A 31 1.15 4.51 0.41
C LEU A 31 0.33 4.92 1.65
N ALA A 32 0.23 6.21 1.96
CA ALA A 32 -0.52 6.70 3.12
C ALA A 32 -2.02 6.43 2.93
N GLY A 33 -2.68 5.91 3.96
CA GLY A 33 -4.12 5.67 3.95
C GLY A 33 -4.58 4.45 3.14
N MET A 34 -3.66 3.59 2.68
CA MET A 34 -4.01 2.40 1.92
C MET A 34 -4.64 1.32 2.81
N ALA A 35 -5.96 1.16 2.71
CA ALA A 35 -6.72 0.15 3.43
C ALA A 35 -7.00 -1.13 2.63
N SER A 36 -6.71 -1.15 1.32
CA SER A 36 -6.98 -2.29 0.44
C SER A 36 -5.73 -2.75 -0.33
N PRO A 37 -5.64 -4.05 -0.69
CA PRO A 37 -4.51 -4.60 -1.44
C PRO A 37 -4.20 -3.85 -2.74
N ASP A 38 -5.24 -3.41 -3.47
CA ASP A 38 -5.09 -2.81 -4.79
C ASP A 38 -4.93 -1.28 -4.77
N ALA A 39 -5.04 -0.64 -3.61
CA ALA A 39 -5.02 0.82 -3.53
C ALA A 39 -3.68 1.44 -4.00
N HIS A 40 -2.55 0.71 -3.94
CA HIS A 40 -1.25 1.21 -4.44
C HIS A 40 -1.25 1.29 -5.96
N VAL A 41 -1.93 0.35 -6.64
CA VAL A 41 -2.03 0.35 -8.10
C VAL A 41 -2.87 1.53 -8.55
N ALA A 42 -4.03 1.73 -7.92
CA ALA A 42 -4.91 2.86 -8.21
C ALA A 42 -4.19 4.20 -7.98
N GLN A 43 -3.43 4.34 -6.88
CA GLN A 43 -2.71 5.57 -6.58
C GLN A 43 -1.57 5.85 -7.57
N GLN A 44 -0.85 4.82 -8.01
CA GLN A 44 0.16 4.95 -9.06
C GLN A 44 -0.47 5.35 -10.39
N GLN A 45 -1.61 4.76 -10.75
CA GLN A 45 -2.33 5.08 -11.97
C GLN A 45 -2.82 6.53 -11.97
N ARG A 46 -3.45 6.99 -10.89
CA ARG A 46 -3.88 8.39 -10.75
C ARG A 46 -2.71 9.37 -10.80
N SER A 47 -1.58 9.02 -10.16
CA SER A 47 -0.37 9.85 -10.22
C SER A 47 0.20 9.96 -11.64
N ARG A 48 0.15 8.86 -12.42
CA ARG A 48 0.54 8.84 -13.83
C ARG A 48 -0.36 9.76 -14.67
N GLU A 49 -1.67 9.66 -14.51
CA GLU A 49 -2.64 10.48 -15.25
C GLU A 49 -2.40 11.98 -15.02
N LEU A 50 -2.14 12.40 -13.78
CA LEU A 50 -1.83 13.80 -13.45
C LEU A 50 -0.51 14.26 -14.12
N ALA A 51 0.51 13.40 -14.13
CA ALA A 51 1.78 13.68 -14.79
C ALA A 51 1.64 13.79 -16.33
N GLU A 52 0.83 12.93 -16.95
CA GLU A 52 0.54 12.96 -18.40
C GLU A 52 -0.21 14.24 -18.81
N GLN A 53 -0.96 14.83 -17.88
CA GLN A 53 -1.60 16.14 -18.05
C GLN A 53 -0.63 17.32 -17.85
N GLY A 54 0.65 17.06 -17.57
CA GLY A 54 1.67 18.08 -17.33
C GLY A 54 1.60 18.74 -15.95
N LEU A 55 0.82 18.18 -15.00
CA LEU A 55 0.71 18.74 -13.66
C LEU A 55 1.92 18.33 -12.82
N ALA A 56 2.56 19.31 -12.19
CA ALA A 56 3.74 19.12 -11.34
C ALA A 56 3.37 18.62 -9.93
N ILE A 57 2.65 17.49 -9.86
CA ILE A 57 2.19 16.85 -8.62
C ILE A 57 2.95 15.55 -8.44
N VAL A 58 3.90 15.52 -7.51
CA VAL A 58 4.88 14.44 -7.37
C VAL A 58 4.72 13.74 -6.02
N PRO A 59 4.31 12.45 -5.99
CA PRO A 59 4.25 11.68 -4.76
C PRO A 59 5.65 11.43 -4.17
N GLN A 60 5.76 11.48 -2.85
CA GLN A 60 6.97 11.06 -2.15
C GLN A 60 7.02 9.54 -1.98
N VAL A 61 8.16 8.97 -2.34
CA VAL A 61 8.47 7.53 -2.22
C VAL A 61 9.80 7.35 -1.50
N THR A 62 9.98 6.22 -0.83
CA THR A 62 11.30 5.84 -0.29
C THR A 62 12.17 5.27 -1.41
N PRO A 63 13.45 5.70 -1.54
CA PRO A 63 14.39 5.08 -2.47
C PRO A 63 14.90 3.71 -1.98
N ARG A 64 14.60 3.35 -0.72
CA ARG A 64 14.96 2.07 -0.12
C ARG A 64 13.75 1.14 -0.08
N PRO A 65 13.96 -0.19 -0.22
CA PRO A 65 12.90 -1.17 0.01
C PRO A 65 12.19 -0.94 1.34
N LEU A 66 10.87 -1.07 1.33
CA LEU A 66 10.06 -1.10 2.55
C LEU A 66 10.27 -2.45 3.22
N CYS A 67 11.00 -2.44 4.33
CA CYS A 67 11.19 -3.62 5.17
C CYS A 67 10.15 -3.59 6.30
N PHE A 68 9.38 -4.67 6.44
CA PHE A 68 8.48 -4.87 7.57
C PHE A 68 9.01 -6.01 8.43
N GLU A 69 9.30 -5.70 9.68
CA GLU A 69 9.58 -6.71 10.71
C GLU A 69 8.33 -6.86 11.58
N PHE A 70 7.83 -8.07 11.69
CA PHE A 70 6.65 -8.37 12.49
C PHE A 70 6.77 -9.76 13.11
N GLN A 71 5.96 -10.01 14.14
CA GLN A 71 5.87 -11.30 14.79
C GLN A 71 4.43 -11.81 14.65
N PHE A 72 4.25 -13.12 14.41
CA PHE A 72 2.90 -13.69 14.38
C PHE A 72 2.18 -13.65 15.75
N LYS A 73 2.88 -13.28 16.83
CA LYS A 73 2.22 -12.92 18.09
C LYS A 73 1.36 -11.64 17.94
N GLU A 74 1.75 -10.73 17.04
CA GLU A 74 1.15 -9.43 16.74
C GLU A 74 1.22 -9.17 15.22
N PRO A 75 0.33 -9.79 14.43
CA PRO A 75 0.40 -9.79 12.96
C PRO A 75 -0.15 -8.49 12.34
N PHE A 76 0.32 -7.32 12.81
CA PHE A 76 -0.19 -6.00 12.41
C PHE A 76 -0.28 -5.75 10.89
N PRO A 77 0.64 -6.25 10.03
CA PRO A 77 0.54 -6.00 8.58
C PRO A 77 -0.66 -6.69 7.94
N PHE A 78 -1.22 -7.72 8.59
CA PHE A 78 -2.25 -8.57 8.02
C PHE A 78 -3.66 -8.26 8.54
N GLU A 79 -3.82 -7.34 9.49
CA GLU A 79 -5.13 -7.10 10.14
C GLU A 79 -6.18 -6.54 9.19
N ALA A 80 -5.75 -5.90 8.10
CA ALA A 80 -6.64 -5.49 7.02
C ALA A 80 -7.27 -6.68 6.27
N LEU A 81 -6.66 -7.87 6.33
CA LEU A 81 -7.21 -9.08 5.72
C LEU A 81 -8.29 -9.66 6.63
N ALA A 82 -9.51 -9.83 6.10
CA ALA A 82 -10.63 -10.36 6.88
C ALA A 82 -10.33 -11.72 7.57
N VAL A 83 -9.52 -12.56 6.92
CA VAL A 83 -9.08 -13.88 7.45
C VAL A 83 -8.22 -13.77 8.71
N PHE A 84 -7.60 -12.62 8.98
CA PHE A 84 -6.79 -12.39 10.18
C PHE A 84 -7.58 -11.77 11.35
N LYS A 85 -8.83 -11.32 11.16
CA LYS A 85 -9.65 -10.76 12.24
C LYS A 85 -9.76 -11.67 13.48
N PRO A 86 -10.01 -12.99 13.35
CA PRO A 86 -10.09 -13.88 14.52
C PRO A 86 -8.75 -13.97 15.26
N ILE A 87 -7.64 -13.95 14.52
CA ILE A 87 -6.28 -14.01 15.09
C ILE A 87 -5.96 -12.73 15.85
N SER A 88 -6.23 -11.56 15.27
CA SER A 88 -5.99 -10.27 15.93
C SER A 88 -6.82 -10.10 17.21
N SER A 89 -7.99 -10.74 17.27
CA SER A 89 -8.88 -10.68 18.43
C SER A 89 -8.60 -11.75 19.50
N SER A 90 -7.67 -12.69 19.25
CA SER A 90 -7.36 -13.80 20.15
C SER A 90 -6.17 -13.50 21.07
N ASP A 91 -6.12 -14.19 22.21
CA ASP A 91 -4.93 -14.21 23.06
C ASP A 91 -3.83 -15.14 22.49
N PHE A 92 -2.68 -15.23 23.16
CA PHE A 92 -1.57 -16.04 22.67
C PHE A 92 -1.91 -17.52 22.50
N ALA A 93 -2.73 -18.09 23.40
CA ALA A 93 -3.14 -19.49 23.31
C ALA A 93 -4.09 -19.71 22.13
N GLY A 94 -5.10 -18.84 21.97
CA GLY A 94 -6.05 -18.88 20.86
C GLY A 94 -5.38 -18.69 19.51
N LYS A 95 -4.41 -17.78 19.39
CA LYS A 95 -3.62 -17.60 18.16
C LYS A 95 -2.91 -18.89 17.75
N LYS A 96 -2.29 -19.62 18.69
CA LYS A 96 -1.63 -20.91 18.39
C LYS A 96 -2.59 -21.95 17.82
N VAL A 97 -3.81 -22.03 18.36
CA VAL A 97 -4.85 -22.93 17.85
C VAL A 97 -5.26 -22.53 16.44
N LEU A 98 -5.57 -21.24 16.21
CA LEU A 98 -5.98 -20.72 14.91
C LEU A 98 -4.91 -20.87 13.83
N TYR A 99 -3.62 -20.70 14.18
CA TYR A 99 -2.53 -20.95 13.23
C TYR A 99 -2.34 -22.43 12.89
N GLY A 100 -2.74 -23.33 13.81
CA GLY A 100 -2.75 -24.77 13.59
C GLY A 100 -3.92 -25.27 12.74
N ASP A 101 -4.98 -24.46 12.59
CA ASP A 101 -6.20 -24.82 11.90
C ASP A 101 -6.00 -24.95 10.37
N GLY A 102 -6.42 -26.10 9.82
CA GLY A 102 -6.36 -26.39 8.39
C GLY A 102 -7.27 -25.50 7.55
N GLU A 103 -8.42 -25.07 8.09
CA GLU A 103 -9.34 -24.16 7.39
C GLU A 103 -8.72 -22.77 7.23
N PHE A 104 -8.16 -22.22 8.31
CA PHE A 104 -7.41 -20.96 8.26
C PHE A 104 -6.26 -21.02 7.24
N ARG A 105 -5.44 -22.08 7.27
CA ARG A 105 -4.32 -22.24 6.34
C ARG A 105 -4.77 -22.32 4.88
N THR A 106 -5.92 -22.94 4.63
CA THR A 106 -6.51 -23.03 3.29
C THR A 106 -7.03 -21.67 2.82
N ALA A 107 -7.65 -20.90 3.72
CA ALA A 107 -8.16 -19.57 3.40
C ALA A 107 -7.05 -18.53 3.14
N VAL A 108 -5.89 -18.66 3.80
CA VAL A 108 -4.75 -17.74 3.62
C VAL A 108 -3.96 -18.01 2.34
N LYS A 109 -3.79 -19.29 1.95
CA LYS A 109 -2.95 -19.69 0.81
C LYS A 109 -3.17 -18.86 -0.46
N PRO A 110 -4.40 -18.67 -0.98
CA PRO A 110 -4.64 -17.88 -2.19
C PRO A 110 -4.20 -16.42 -2.08
N LYS A 111 -4.22 -15.84 -0.87
CA LYS A 111 -3.78 -14.46 -0.61
C LYS A 111 -2.26 -14.31 -0.63
N TRP A 112 -1.52 -15.42 -0.44
CA TRP A 112 -0.06 -15.44 -0.48
C TRP A 112 0.49 -15.82 -1.85
N THR A 113 -0.22 -16.64 -2.62
CA THR A 113 0.21 -17.04 -3.98
C THR A 113 0.11 -15.90 -5.01
N MET A 114 -0.55 -14.79 -4.69
CA MET A 114 -0.58 -13.58 -5.56
C MET A 114 0.68 -12.71 -5.45
N CYS A 115 1.66 -13.12 -4.62
CA CYS A 115 2.91 -12.40 -4.41
C CYS A 115 4.12 -13.10 -5.06
N ASP A 116 3.89 -13.87 -6.13
CA ASP A 116 5.01 -14.35 -6.95
C ASP A 116 5.73 -13.14 -7.56
N PRO A 117 7.07 -13.06 -7.47
CA PRO A 117 7.80 -11.98 -8.10
C PRO A 117 7.55 -12.01 -9.60
N PRO A 118 7.40 -10.86 -10.28
CA PRO A 118 7.37 -10.85 -11.73
C PRO A 118 8.63 -11.55 -12.23
N SER A 119 8.47 -12.53 -13.13
CA SER A 119 9.59 -13.22 -13.76
C SER A 119 10.64 -12.21 -14.19
N ALA A 120 11.88 -12.40 -13.73
CA ALA A 120 12.98 -11.49 -14.02
C ALA A 120 13.00 -11.16 -15.52
N SER A 121 12.75 -9.90 -15.87
CA SER A 121 12.88 -9.45 -17.26
C SER A 121 14.33 -9.66 -17.67
N PRO A 122 14.61 -10.30 -18.82
CA PRO A 122 15.98 -10.52 -19.28
C PRO A 122 16.69 -9.17 -19.38
N GLY A 123 17.86 -9.09 -18.76
CA GLY A 123 18.64 -7.87 -18.57
C GLY A 123 18.79 -7.09 -19.86
N ARG A 124 18.46 -5.80 -19.79
CA ARG A 124 18.76 -4.83 -20.84
C ARG A 124 20.26 -4.55 -20.77
N THR A 125 21.06 -5.21 -21.61
CA THR A 125 22.46 -4.83 -21.84
C THR A 125 22.48 -3.46 -22.52
N HIS A 126 23.15 -2.51 -21.87
CA HIS A 126 23.55 -1.23 -22.46
C HIS A 126 24.67 -1.43 -23.46
#